data_AF-A0A8J7Z266-F1
#
_entry.id   AF-A0A8J7Z266-F1
#
_cell.length_a   1.000
_cell.length_b   1.000
_cell.length_c   1.000
_cell.angle_alpha   90.00
_cell.angle_beta   90.00
_cell.angle_gamma   90.00
#
_symmetry.space_group_name_H-M   'P 1'
#
loop_
_entity.id
_entity.type
_entity.pdbx_description
1 polymer ?
#
loop_
_entity_poly.entity_id
_entity_poly.type
_entity_poly.pdbx_seq_one_letter_code
_entity_poly.pdbx_strand_id
1 'polypeptide(L)'
;MQLPPIKLNRPNIDVGHSATRYFRGFGLPFHLYDLRHAYAIRATLTYGMDYKLVAKMMGHSYGVHESIYHRWLNLDVVQAVYDAAINRRDRVPPL
;
A
#
# COMPACT_ATOMS: atom_id res chain seq x y z
N MET A 1 22.16 -2.54 -11.01
CA MET A 1 20.86 -3.28 -11.06
C MET A 1 20.15 -2.86 -12.33
N GLN A 2 19.96 -3.77 -13.29
CA GLN A 2 19.30 -3.44 -14.56
C GLN A 2 17.80 -3.65 -14.38
N LEU A 3 17.00 -2.62 -14.71
CA LEU A 3 15.55 -2.74 -14.67
C LEU A 3 15.07 -3.67 -15.80
N PRO A 4 13.96 -4.40 -15.60
CA PRO A 4 13.36 -5.17 -16.67
C PRO A 4 13.01 -4.25 -17.84
N PRO A 5 13.13 -4.73 -19.10
CA PRO A 5 12.98 -3.91 -20.31
C PRO A 5 11.52 -3.55 -20.58
N ILE A 6 10.91 -2.81 -19.66
CA ILE A 6 9.51 -2.39 -19.66
C ILE A 6 9.46 -0.94 -20.10
N LYS A 7 8.65 -0.64 -21.12
CA LYS A 7 8.38 0.73 -21.55
C LYS A 7 7.64 1.48 -20.43
N LEU A 8 8.24 2.55 -19.91
CA LEU A 8 7.70 3.34 -18.80
C LEU A 8 6.86 4.54 -19.26
N ASN A 9 7.09 5.06 -20.48
CA ASN A 9 6.38 6.21 -21.02
C ASN A 9 5.00 5.85 -21.57
N ARG A 10 4.08 5.44 -20.68
CA ARG A 10 2.69 5.05 -20.97
C ARG A 10 1.87 5.04 -19.67
N PRO A 11 0.54 4.87 -19.70
CA PRO A 11 -0.28 4.80 -18.49
C PRO A 11 0.23 3.79 -17.46
N ASN A 12 0.17 4.14 -16.16
CA ASN A 12 0.66 3.32 -15.05
C ASN A 12 0.07 1.90 -15.03
N ILE A 13 -1.18 1.76 -15.49
CA ILE A 13 -1.86 0.46 -15.60
C ILE A 13 -1.14 -0.47 -16.59
N ASP A 14 -0.72 0.03 -17.75
CA ASP A 14 -0.03 -0.75 -18.78
C ASP A 14 1.39 -1.14 -18.36
N VAL A 15 2.06 -0.24 -17.65
CA VAL A 15 3.36 -0.52 -17.00
C VAL A 15 3.19 -1.65 -15.99
N GLY A 16 2.17 -1.56 -15.13
CA GLY A 16 1.84 -2.60 -14.15
C GLY A 16 1.55 -3.95 -14.80
N HIS A 17 0.72 -3.99 -15.85
CA HIS A 17 0.42 -5.23 -16.58
C HIS A 17 1.68 -5.87 -17.18
N SER A 18 2.59 -5.06 -17.72
CA SER A 18 3.83 -5.58 -18.31
C SER A 18 4.80 -6.09 -17.26
N ALA A 19 4.87 -5.42 -16.10
CA ALA A 19 5.63 -5.92 -14.96
C ALA A 19 5.07 -7.28 -14.51
N THR A 20 3.76 -7.38 -14.31
CA THR A 20 3.12 -8.65 -13.92
C THR A 20 3.41 -9.76 -14.92
N ARG A 21 3.33 -9.48 -16.22
CA ARG A 21 3.66 -10.45 -17.27
C ARG A 21 5.13 -10.86 -17.23
N TYR A 22 6.05 -9.90 -17.04
CA TYR A 22 7.49 -10.17 -16.96
C TYR A 22 7.80 -11.13 -15.81
N PHE A 23 7.27 -10.87 -14.62
CA PHE A 23 7.56 -11.68 -13.43
C PHE A 23 6.76 -12.98 -13.34
N ARG A 24 5.74 -13.20 -14.18
CA ARG A 24 4.95 -14.44 -14.18
C ARG A 24 5.79 -15.70 -14.44
N GLY A 25 6.85 -15.59 -15.24
CA GLY A 25 7.74 -16.71 -15.57
C GLY A 25 8.76 -17.07 -14.48
N PHE A 26 8.83 -16.29 -13.40
CA PHE A 26 9.88 -16.41 -12.38
C PHE A 26 9.50 -17.36 -11.22
N GLY A 27 8.29 -17.94 -11.23
CA GLY A 27 7.87 -18.88 -10.19
C GLY A 27 7.76 -18.26 -8.79
N LEU A 28 7.51 -16.94 -8.70
CA LEU A 28 7.38 -16.25 -7.41
C LEU A 28 6.15 -16.79 -6.62
N PRO A 29 6.25 -16.89 -5.28
CA PRO A 29 5.15 -17.35 -4.43
C PRO A 29 4.06 -16.28 -4.21
N PHE A 30 4.17 -15.13 -4.89
CA PHE A 30 3.25 -14.00 -4.78
C PHE A 30 3.11 -13.30 -6.13
N HIS A 31 2.04 -12.51 -6.28
CA HIS A 31 1.82 -11.62 -7.40
C HIS A 31 2.43 -10.24 -7.09
N LEU A 32 2.89 -9.50 -8.10
CA LEU A 32 3.39 -8.13 -7.90
C LEU A 32 2.37 -7.18 -7.26
N TYR A 33 1.09 -7.47 -7.47
CA TYR A 33 0.00 -6.74 -6.83
C TYR A 33 0.01 -6.89 -5.30
N ASP A 34 0.48 -8.03 -4.79
CA ASP A 34 0.63 -8.29 -3.36
C ASP A 34 1.74 -7.42 -2.75
N LEU A 35 2.82 -7.14 -3.50
CA LEU A 35 3.85 -6.20 -3.06
C LEU A 35 3.32 -4.77 -2.96
N ARG A 36 2.49 -4.37 -3.93
CA ARG A 36 1.78 -3.08 -3.90
C ARG A 36 0.86 -3.00 -2.69
N HIS A 37 0.22 -4.11 -2.31
CA HIS A 37 -0.59 -4.19 -1.09
C HIS A 37 0.24 -4.06 0.18
N ALA A 38 1.31 -4.84 0.29
CA ALA A 38 2.20 -4.82 1.44
C ALA A 38 2.85 -3.44 1.66
N TYR A 39 3.16 -2.72 0.58
CA TYR A 39 3.60 -1.32 0.67
C TYR A 39 2.55 -0.44 1.34
N ALA A 40 1.31 -0.43 0.85
CA ALA A 40 0.25 0.42 1.38
C ALA A 40 -0.02 0.15 2.87
N ILE A 41 -0.13 -1.13 3.23
CA ILE A 41 -0.37 -1.59 4.60
C ILE A 41 0.75 -1.11 5.53
N ARG A 42 2.02 -1.33 5.18
CA ARG A 42 3.15 -0.88 6.00
C ARG A 42 3.22 0.63 6.09
N ALA A 43 3.04 1.32 4.96
CA ALA A 43 3.06 2.77 4.88
C ALA A 43 2.06 3.40 5.87
N THR A 44 0.82 2.91 5.87
CA THR A 44 -0.24 3.44 6.73
C THR A 44 -0.14 2.93 8.17
N LEU A 45 0.02 1.62 8.38
CA LEU A 45 -0.10 1.03 9.72
C LEU A 45 1.21 1.02 10.49
N THR A 46 2.34 0.77 9.82
CA THR A 46 3.65 0.66 10.48
C THR A 46 4.33 2.02 10.59
N TYR A 47 4.28 2.83 9.53
CA TYR A 47 4.93 4.14 9.49
C TYR A 47 4.00 5.31 9.80
N GLY A 48 2.70 5.05 10.00
CA GLY A 48 1.72 6.07 10.37
C GLY A 48 1.50 7.14 9.29
N MET A 49 1.81 6.85 8.02
CA MET A 49 1.56 7.79 6.94
C MET A 49 0.05 7.93 6.69
N ASP A 50 -0.38 9.16 6.41
CA ASP A 50 -1.76 9.44 6.04
C ASP A 50 -2.17 8.59 4.83
N TYR A 51 -3.29 7.89 4.98
CA TYR A 51 -3.80 6.95 4.00
C TYR A 51 -4.12 7.63 2.65
N LYS A 52 -4.54 8.91 2.66
CA LYS A 52 -4.79 9.67 1.41
C LYS A 52 -3.49 9.97 0.68
N LEU A 53 -2.42 10.27 1.41
CA LEU A 53 -1.07 10.45 0.85
C LEU A 53 -0.56 9.14 0.23
N VAL A 54 -0.71 8.01 0.93
CA VAL A 54 -0.33 6.69 0.42
C VAL A 54 -1.11 6.33 -0.86
N ALA A 55 -2.43 6.58 -0.89
CA ALA A 55 -3.25 6.40 -2.08
C ALA A 55 -2.74 7.20 -3.29
N LYS A 56 -2.39 8.47 -3.05
CA LYS A 56 -1.82 9.37 -4.07
C LYS A 56 -0.47 8.89 -4.57
N MET A 57 0.41 8.45 -3.67
CA MET A 57 1.73 7.87 -4.04
C MET A 57 1.58 6.62 -4.91
N MET A 58 0.48 5.88 -4.75
CA MET A 58 0.20 4.68 -5.54
C MET A 58 -0.45 4.98 -6.89
N GLY A 59 -0.87 6.23 -7.13
CA GLY A 59 -1.53 6.67 -8.36
C GLY A 59 -2.99 6.25 -8.47
N HIS A 60 -3.69 6.08 -7.34
CA HIS A 60 -5.11 5.70 -7.29
C HIS A 60 -5.98 6.86 -6.78
N SER A 61 -7.26 6.86 -7.14
CA SER A 61 -8.25 7.69 -6.46
C SER A 61 -8.54 7.13 -5.06
N TYR A 62 -8.91 8.01 -4.13
CA TYR A 62 -9.19 7.65 -2.74
C TYR A 62 -10.21 6.50 -2.62
N GLY A 63 -11.32 6.54 -3.37
CA GLY A 63 -12.37 5.51 -3.29
C GLY A 63 -11.94 4.13 -3.80
N VAL A 64 -11.06 4.07 -4.81
CA VAL A 64 -10.49 2.78 -5.27
C VAL A 64 -9.52 2.24 -4.23
N HIS A 65 -8.79 3.10 -3.53
CA HIS A 65 -7.95 2.68 -2.41
C HIS A 65 -8.85 2.14 -1.27
N GLU A 66 -9.81 2.93 -0.79
CA GLU A 66 -10.73 2.57 0.31
C GLU A 66 -11.41 1.19 0.13
N SER A 67 -12.02 0.94 -1.03
CA SER A 67 -12.69 -0.33 -1.33
C SER A 67 -11.77 -1.57 -1.34
N ILE A 68 -10.50 -1.40 -1.67
CA ILE A 68 -9.53 -2.49 -1.77
C ILE A 68 -8.85 -2.77 -0.42
N TYR A 69 -8.53 -1.71 0.34
CA TYR A 69 -7.74 -1.81 1.57
C TYR A 69 -8.57 -1.91 2.85
N HIS A 70 -9.81 -1.39 2.90
CA HIS A 70 -10.67 -1.57 4.07
C HIS A 70 -10.89 -3.05 4.43
N ARG A 71 -10.80 -3.97 3.45
CA ARG A 71 -10.88 -5.41 3.71
C ARG A 71 -9.80 -5.93 4.67
N TRP A 72 -8.65 -5.27 4.73
CA TRP A 72 -7.50 -5.68 5.53
C TRP A 72 -7.40 -4.96 6.88
N LEU A 73 -8.32 -4.03 7.17
CA LEU A 73 -8.54 -3.51 8.51
C LEU A 73 -9.32 -4.54 9.31
N ASN A 74 -8.60 -5.51 9.89
CA ASN A 74 -9.18 -6.39 10.90
C ASN A 74 -9.11 -5.72 12.28
N LEU A 75 -9.83 -6.29 13.25
CA LEU A 75 -9.94 -5.74 14.60
C LEU A 75 -8.56 -5.57 15.26
N ASP A 76 -7.66 -6.52 15.05
CA ASP A 76 -6.31 -6.52 15.61
C ASP A 76 -5.48 -5.33 15.10
N VAL A 77 -5.58 -5.03 13.80
CA VAL A 77 -4.92 -3.88 13.18
C VAL A 77 -5.49 -2.58 13.74
N VAL A 78 -6.81 -2.48 13.86
CA VAL A 78 -7.46 -1.28 14.40
C VAL A 78 -7.04 -1.06 15.85
N GLN A 79 -7.02 -2.12 16.67
CA GLN A 79 -6.59 -2.06 18.06
C GLN A 79 -5.11 -1.65 18.18
N ALA A 80 -4.22 -2.22 17.37
CA ALA A 80 -2.80 -1.87 17.40
C ALA A 80 -2.55 -0.40 17.02
N VAL A 81 -3.26 0.13 16.01
CA VAL A 81 -3.18 1.54 15.63
C VAL A 81 -3.74 2.44 16.73
N TYR A 82 -4.85 2.05 17.36
CA TYR A 82 -5.46 2.76 18.47
C TYR A 82 -4.53 2.82 19.69
N ASP A 83 -3.92 1.69 20.06
CA ASP A 83 -2.96 1.61 21.16
C ASP A 83 -1.72 2.46 20.87
N ALA A 84 -1.20 2.43 19.64
CA ALA A 84 -0.09 3.30 19.24
C ALA A 84 -0.45 4.80 19.31
N ALA A 85 -1.69 5.16 18.96
CA ALA A 85 -2.17 6.53 19.03
C ALA A 85 -2.42 7.01 20.46
N ILE A 86 -2.89 6.13 21.35
CA ILE A 86 -3.11 6.45 22.77
C ILE A 86 -1.81 6.55 23.55
N ASN A 87 -0.83 5.69 23.25
CA ASN A 87 0.45 5.66 23.94
C ASN A 87 1.47 6.68 23.42
N ARG A 88 1.07 7.50 22.43
CA ARG A 88 1.90 8.59 21.91
C ARG A 88 2.14 9.64 22.99
N ARG A 89 3.43 9.95 23.23
CA ARG A 89 3.85 10.90 24.28
C ARG A 89 3.42 12.35 23.99
N ASP A 90 3.16 12.67 22.72
CA ASP A 90 2.71 13.96 22.21
C ASP A 90 1.17 14.08 22.15
N ARG A 91 0.43 13.12 22.72
CA ARG A 91 -1.03 13.13 22.71
C ARG A 91 -1.57 14.33 23.49
N VAL A 92 -2.33 15.19 22.83
CA VAL A 92 -3.14 16.22 23.49
C VAL A 92 -4.19 15.50 24.36
N PRO A 93 -4.27 15.78 25.67
CA PRO A 93 -5.30 15.17 26.52
C PRO A 93 -6.70 15.48 25.95
N PRO A 94 -7.66 14.55 26.05
CA PRO A 94 -9.04 14.86 25.74
C PRO A 94 -9.49 16.08 26.57
N LEU A 95 -10.24 16.97 25.91
CA LEU A 95 -10.83 18.17 26.52
C LEU A 95 -11.75 17.83 27.69
#